data_AF-I5B161-F1
#
_entry.id   AF-I5B161-F1
#
_cell.length_a   1.000
_cell.length_b   1.000
_cell.length_c   1.000
_cell.angle_alpha   90.00
_cell.angle_beta   90.00
_cell.angle_gamma   90.00
#
_symmetry.space_group_name_H-M   'P 1'
#
loop_
_entity.id
_entity.type
_entity.pdbx_description
1 polymer ?
#
loop_
_entity_poly.entity_id
_entity_poly.type
_entity_poly.pdbx_seq_one_letter_code
_entity_poly.pdbx_strand_id
1 'polypeptide(L)'
;MRYVYLTLNWVFGAIFLLTGGLAFVESPLAGLCMFTIAALLLPPIRKFVYSKTNKEISGMTRAISIFVLFSVFGLFMDQASDRREQKLAAQQVLKKAEKAVQLQQENVDYFNSNRETIISSIKKALAENDHQAVISQSKKYLVSGDKELEQLNVQAKTEKLLTELKSIPVKEYEKNRKLYRQLLEMNPDNEQYKDKVAFYAGKIEEEKQKQIAAQERQKKIETQFSAWNGSHINLERVIKDSMNDPKSYKHVETLYWDRGDHLIIRTTFRGKNAFGAVVKNSVKAKVSLYGGQVLQILDQ
;
A
#
# COMPACT_ATOMS: atom_id res chain seq x y z
N MET A 1 61.08 24.50 -16.56
CA MET A 1 60.25 23.85 -15.53
C MET A 1 59.87 24.76 -14.35
N ARG A 2 60.82 25.45 -13.69
CA ARG A 2 60.54 26.25 -12.47
C ARG A 2 59.57 27.43 -12.66
N TYR A 3 59.67 28.17 -13.77
CA TYR A 3 58.78 29.29 -14.07
C TYR A 3 57.35 28.84 -14.41
N VAL A 4 57.21 27.73 -15.14
CA VAL A 4 55.92 27.14 -15.49
C VAL A 4 55.14 26.70 -14.24
N TYR A 5 55.83 26.06 -13.28
CA TYR A 5 55.21 25.70 -12.00
C TYR A 5 54.76 26.92 -11.18
N LEU A 6 55.53 28.02 -11.23
CA LEU A 6 55.19 29.24 -10.51
C LEU A 6 53.97 29.95 -11.11
N THR A 7 53.87 30.01 -12.44
CA THR A 7 52.73 30.60 -13.14
C THR A 7 51.46 29.77 -12.91
N LEU A 8 51.54 28.44 -12.97
CA LEU A 8 50.43 27.54 -12.67
C LEU A 8 49.85 27.76 -11.26
N ASN A 9 50.72 27.90 -10.24
CA ASN A 9 50.26 28.14 -8.86
C ASN A 9 49.52 29.48 -8.70
N TRP A 10 49.94 30.51 -9.42
CA TRP A 10 49.25 31.81 -9.42
C TRP A 10 47.88 31.71 -10.07
N VAL A 11 47.82 31.08 -11.25
CA VAL A 11 46.57 30.91 -12.01
C VAL A 11 45.56 30.09 -11.20
N PHE A 12 45.95 28.90 -10.73
CA PHE A 12 45.05 28.06 -9.94
C PHE A 12 44.69 28.70 -8.60
N GLY A 13 45.64 29.34 -7.92
CA GLY A 13 45.36 30.07 -6.68
C GLY A 13 44.31 31.16 -6.84
N ALA A 14 44.38 31.94 -7.93
CA ALA A 14 43.37 32.95 -8.26
C ALA A 14 42.01 32.32 -8.61
N ILE A 15 41.99 31.24 -9.39
CA ILE A 15 40.75 30.52 -9.74
C ILE A 15 40.07 29.98 -8.49
N PHE A 16 40.81 29.33 -7.59
CA PHE A 16 40.24 28.79 -6.36
C PHE A 16 39.79 29.89 -5.39
N LEU A 17 40.45 31.04 -5.37
CA LEU A 17 40.00 32.19 -4.57
C LEU A 17 38.66 32.74 -5.10
N LEU A 18 38.51 32.89 -6.41
CA LEU A 18 37.25 33.32 -7.03
C LEU A 18 36.14 32.28 -6.82
N THR A 19 36.44 31.01 -7.05
CA THR A 19 35.51 29.89 -6.84
C THR A 19 35.09 29.81 -5.37
N GLY A 20 36.01 30.05 -4.44
CA GLY A 20 35.71 30.12 -3.02
C GLY A 20 34.76 31.25 -2.67
N GLY A 21 34.92 32.44 -3.27
CA GLY A 21 33.99 33.55 -3.12
C GLY A 21 32.57 33.20 -3.56
N LEU A 22 32.42 32.55 -4.72
CA LEU A 22 31.12 32.10 -5.23
C LEU A 22 30.50 31.02 -4.33
N ALA A 23 31.30 30.01 -3.96
CA ALA A 23 30.82 28.90 -3.13
C ALA A 23 30.48 29.34 -1.70
N PHE A 24 31.14 30.35 -1.15
CA PHE A 24 30.90 30.84 0.22
C PHE A 24 29.47 31.38 0.41
N VAL A 25 28.85 31.90 -0.66
CA VAL A 25 27.46 32.39 -0.64
C VAL A 25 26.46 31.23 -0.48
N GLU A 26 26.74 30.09 -1.11
CA GLU A 26 25.86 28.92 -1.05
C GLU A 26 26.17 28.01 0.15
N SER A 27 27.46 27.85 0.48
CA SER A 27 27.97 27.04 1.58
C SER A 27 29.27 27.65 2.14
N PRO A 28 29.21 28.32 3.31
CA PRO A 28 30.40 28.95 3.92
C PRO A 28 31.56 27.97 4.13
N LEU A 29 31.26 26.72 4.48
CA LEU A 29 32.28 25.66 4.67
C LEU A 29 32.93 25.26 3.34
N ALA A 30 32.17 25.14 2.25
CA ALA A 30 32.71 24.87 0.92
C ALA A 30 33.60 26.03 0.44
N GLY A 31 33.16 27.28 0.65
CA GLY A 31 33.96 28.47 0.34
C GLY A 31 35.28 28.50 1.12
N LEU A 32 35.26 28.14 2.41
CA LEU A 32 36.47 28.02 3.23
C LEU A 32 37.44 26.94 2.69
N CYS A 33 36.94 25.78 2.26
CA CYS A 33 37.79 24.76 1.62
C CYS A 33 38.51 25.34 0.39
N MET A 34 37.84 26.14 -0.43
CA MET A 34 38.45 26.75 -1.62
C MET A 34 39.41 27.90 -1.29
N PHE A 35 39.12 28.71 -0.28
CA PHE A 35 40.06 29.73 0.21
C PHE A 35 41.32 29.10 0.81
N THR A 36 41.20 27.98 1.53
CA THR A 36 42.36 27.26 2.06
C THR A 36 43.20 26.63 0.95
N ILE A 37 42.58 26.09 -0.11
CA ILE A 37 43.31 25.63 -1.31
C ILE A 37 44.04 26.81 -1.98
N ALA A 38 43.38 27.96 -2.15
CA ALA A 38 44.00 29.16 -2.71
C ALA A 38 45.22 29.63 -1.87
N ALA A 39 45.11 29.59 -0.54
CA ALA A 39 46.20 29.91 0.38
C ALA A 39 47.41 28.96 0.25
N LEU A 40 47.18 27.68 -0.01
CA LEU A 40 48.24 26.68 -0.22
C LEU A 40 48.96 26.84 -1.57
N LEU A 41 48.30 27.41 -2.58
CA LEU A 41 48.83 27.60 -3.93
C LEU A 41 49.57 28.93 -4.08
N LEU A 42 49.01 30.03 -3.56
CA LEU A 42 49.49 31.39 -3.80
C LEU A 42 50.87 31.64 -3.15
N PRO A 43 51.93 31.95 -3.93
CA PRO A 43 53.27 32.16 -3.39
C PRO A 43 53.41 33.24 -2.31
N PRO A 44 52.71 34.40 -2.38
CA PRO A 44 52.80 35.42 -1.33
C PRO A 44 52.35 34.92 0.04
N ILE A 45 51.26 34.14 0.08
CA ILE A 45 50.70 33.59 1.32
C ILE A 45 51.67 32.56 1.92
N ARG A 46 52.28 31.72 1.07
CA ARG A 46 53.30 30.76 1.53
C ARG A 46 54.53 31.44 2.13
N LYS A 47 55.05 32.48 1.47
CA LYS A 47 56.21 33.24 1.99
C LYS A 47 55.88 33.88 3.33
N PHE A 48 54.66 34.40 3.48
CA PHE A 48 54.18 34.98 4.73
C PHE A 48 54.06 33.93 5.85
N VAL A 49 53.52 32.74 5.56
CA VAL A 49 53.44 31.65 6.55
C VAL A 49 54.83 31.18 6.96
N TYR A 50 55.75 31.03 6.01
CA TYR A 50 57.13 30.64 6.30
C TYR A 50 57.86 31.67 7.16
N SER A 51 57.70 32.97 6.89
CA SER A 51 58.36 34.01 7.70
C SER A 51 57.87 34.09 9.15
N LYS A 52 56.67 33.54 9.43
CA LYS A 52 56.10 33.50 10.79
C LYS A 52 56.31 32.16 11.50
N THR A 53 56.29 31.05 10.77
CA THR A 53 56.30 29.70 11.37
C THR A 53 57.63 28.98 11.18
N ASN A 54 58.50 29.47 10.30
CA ASN A 54 59.76 28.86 9.88
C ASN A 54 59.63 27.39 9.43
N LYS A 55 58.42 26.99 9.01
CA LYS A 55 58.08 25.65 8.53
C LYS A 55 57.69 25.74 7.05
N GLU A 56 58.30 24.90 6.22
CA GLU A 56 57.92 24.76 4.81
C GLU A 56 57.08 23.49 4.62
N ILE A 57 55.93 23.62 3.94
CA ILE A 57 55.09 22.48 3.61
C ILE A 57 55.63 21.82 2.34
N SER A 58 55.98 20.54 2.45
CA SER A 58 56.49 19.75 1.33
C SER A 58 55.52 19.73 0.15
N GLY A 59 56.04 19.58 -1.08
CA GLY A 59 55.21 19.50 -2.29
C GLY A 59 54.15 18.41 -2.24
N MET A 60 54.50 17.24 -1.71
CA MET A 60 53.62 16.07 -1.62
C MET A 60 52.52 16.26 -0.59
N THR A 61 52.84 16.81 0.59
CA THR A 61 51.84 17.11 1.63
C THR A 61 50.82 18.12 1.13
N ARG A 62 51.25 19.16 0.39
CA ARG A 62 50.33 20.13 -0.22
C ARG A 62 49.37 19.49 -1.22
N ALA A 63 49.89 18.63 -2.10
CA ALA A 63 49.05 17.94 -3.08
C ALA A 63 47.97 17.08 -2.40
N ILE A 64 48.33 16.36 -1.34
CA ILE A 64 47.39 15.57 -0.53
C ILE A 64 46.36 16.48 0.16
N SER A 65 46.79 17.57 0.80
CA SER A 65 45.87 18.52 1.46
C SER A 65 44.89 19.14 0.48
N ILE A 66 45.35 19.53 -0.72
CA ILE A 66 44.48 20.08 -1.77
C ILE A 66 43.46 19.04 -2.22
N PHE A 67 43.89 17.80 -2.45
CA PHE A 67 42.99 16.72 -2.85
C PHE A 67 41.90 16.47 -1.79
N VAL A 68 42.29 16.37 -0.52
CA VAL A 68 41.33 16.17 0.59
C VAL A 68 40.37 17.34 0.70
N LEU A 69 40.86 18.59 0.66
CA LEU A 69 40.02 19.78 0.71
C LEU A 69 39.06 19.87 -0.47
N PHE A 70 39.49 19.42 -1.65
CA PHE A 70 38.65 19.37 -2.85
C PHE A 70 37.55 18.29 -2.74
N SER A 71 37.87 17.12 -2.17
CA SER A 71 36.87 16.09 -1.88
C SER A 71 35.85 16.55 -0.83
N VAL A 72 36.32 17.19 0.25
CA VAL A 72 35.45 17.74 1.32
C VAL A 72 34.58 18.89 0.79
N PHE A 73 35.12 19.73 -0.10
CA PHE A 73 34.34 20.74 -0.82
C PHE A 73 33.17 20.11 -1.59
N GLY A 74 33.42 19.01 -2.33
CA GLY A 74 32.38 18.28 -3.06
C GLY A 74 31.24 17.84 -2.15
N LEU A 75 31.56 17.26 -0.98
CA LEU A 75 30.56 16.85 0.02
C LEU A 75 29.75 18.05 0.57
N PHE A 76 30.42 19.16 0.89
CA PHE A 76 29.72 20.35 1.37
C PHE A 76 28.88 21.03 0.30
N MET A 77 29.23 20.88 -0.98
CA MET A 77 28.45 21.41 -2.08
C MET A 77 27.22 20.57 -2.37
N ASP A 78 27.36 19.25 -2.38
CA ASP A 78 26.26 18.31 -2.51
C ASP A 78 25.20 18.52 -1.41
N GLN A 79 25.65 18.66 -0.16
CA GLN A 79 24.74 18.95 0.96
C GLN A 79 24.05 20.32 0.83
N ALA A 80 24.70 21.31 0.22
CA ALA A 80 24.13 22.63 0.04
C ALA A 80 23.10 22.65 -1.11
N SER A 81 23.34 21.91 -2.19
CA SER A 81 22.35 21.71 -3.26
C SER A 81 21.09 21.03 -2.73
N ASP A 82 21.22 19.95 -1.96
CA ASP A 82 20.07 19.23 -1.39
C ASP A 82 19.21 20.13 -0.51
N ARG A 83 19.85 20.93 0.37
CA ARG A 83 19.13 21.89 1.23
C ARG A 83 18.40 22.95 0.41
N ARG A 84 18.99 23.40 -0.70
CA ARG A 84 18.38 24.39 -1.60
C ARG A 84 17.16 23.81 -2.30
N GLU A 85 17.28 22.60 -2.83
CA GLU A 85 16.16 21.88 -3.46
C GLU A 85 15.01 21.68 -2.48
N GLN A 86 15.29 21.21 -1.25
CA GLN A 86 14.28 21.07 -0.21
C GLN A 86 13.60 22.39 0.14
N LYS A 87 14.36 23.49 0.27
CA LYS A 87 13.80 24.83 0.52
C LYS A 87 12.92 25.30 -0.63
N LEU A 88 13.33 25.08 -1.88
CA LEU A 88 12.54 25.44 -3.06
C LEU A 88 11.27 24.61 -3.14
N ALA A 89 11.34 23.30 -2.89
CA ALA A 89 10.18 22.42 -2.81
C ALA A 89 9.22 22.88 -1.70
N ALA A 90 9.73 23.17 -0.50
CA ALA A 90 8.94 23.69 0.61
C ALA A 90 8.27 25.04 0.25
N GLN A 91 9.00 25.97 -0.37
CA GLN A 91 8.44 27.25 -0.83
C GLN A 91 7.36 27.06 -1.90
N GLN A 92 7.54 26.12 -2.82
CA GLN A 92 6.52 25.81 -3.83
C GLN A 92 5.26 25.24 -3.19
N VAL A 93 5.40 24.38 -2.19
CA VAL A 93 4.27 23.85 -1.42
C VAL A 93 3.54 24.99 -0.70
N LEU A 94 4.27 25.91 -0.04
CA LEU A 94 3.68 27.08 0.61
C LEU A 94 2.96 27.99 -0.38
N LYS A 95 3.58 28.37 -1.50
CA LYS A 95 2.95 29.20 -2.54
C LYS A 95 1.71 28.53 -3.15
N LYS A 96 1.72 27.20 -3.32
CA LYS A 96 0.55 26.44 -3.78
C LYS A 96 -0.56 26.46 -2.73
N ALA A 97 -0.23 26.30 -1.45
CA ALA A 97 -1.18 26.40 -0.35
C ALA A 97 -1.79 27.81 -0.25
N GLU A 98 -0.97 28.86 -0.32
CA GLU A 98 -1.42 30.26 -0.33
C GLU A 98 -2.35 30.55 -1.49
N LYS A 99 -1.99 30.12 -2.71
CA LYS A 99 -2.87 30.25 -3.89
C LYS A 99 -4.17 29.48 -3.73
N ALA A 100 -4.14 28.31 -3.11
CA ALA A 100 -5.34 27.52 -2.87
C ALA A 100 -6.27 28.22 -1.86
N VAL A 101 -5.72 28.80 -0.80
CA VAL A 101 -6.47 29.61 0.19
C VAL A 101 -7.04 30.87 -0.46
N GLN A 102 -6.24 31.58 -1.27
CA GLN A 102 -6.71 32.76 -2.00
C GLN A 102 -7.85 32.41 -2.95
N LEU A 103 -7.72 31.33 -3.73
CA LEU A 103 -8.78 30.88 -4.63
C LEU A 103 -10.05 30.48 -3.85
N GLN A 104 -9.92 29.87 -2.68
CA GLN A 104 -11.05 29.59 -1.81
C GLN A 104 -11.74 30.89 -1.36
N GLN A 105 -10.97 31.89 -0.94
CA GLN A 105 -11.50 33.18 -0.54
C GLN A 105 -12.22 33.89 -1.69
N GLU A 106 -11.61 33.93 -2.88
CA GLU A 106 -12.23 34.51 -4.09
C GLU A 106 -13.55 33.81 -4.44
N ASN A 107 -13.62 32.48 -4.28
CA ASN A 107 -14.87 31.73 -4.49
C ASN A 107 -15.93 32.07 -3.43
N VAL A 108 -15.55 32.29 -2.17
CA VAL A 108 -16.45 32.72 -1.10
C VAL A 108 -17.00 34.12 -1.40
N ASP A 109 -16.13 35.07 -1.76
CA ASP A 109 -16.53 36.45 -2.07
C ASP A 109 -17.43 36.51 -3.31
N TYR A 110 -17.11 35.71 -4.34
CA TYR A 110 -17.92 35.56 -5.54
C TYR A 110 -19.29 34.97 -5.21
N PHE A 111 -19.33 33.92 -4.38
CA PHE A 111 -20.59 33.30 -3.95
C PHE A 111 -21.45 34.32 -3.19
N ASN A 112 -20.88 35.04 -2.22
CA ASN A 112 -21.62 36.02 -1.43
C ASN A 112 -22.22 37.14 -2.29
N SER A 113 -21.50 37.56 -3.33
CA SER A 113 -21.97 38.61 -4.26
C SER A 113 -23.03 38.12 -5.25
N ASN A 114 -23.09 36.81 -5.53
CA ASN A 114 -23.95 36.20 -6.56
C ASN A 114 -24.88 35.11 -6.00
N ARG A 115 -25.11 35.12 -4.69
CA ARG A 115 -25.74 34.03 -3.94
C ARG A 115 -27.05 33.57 -4.57
N GLU A 116 -27.97 34.51 -4.75
CA GLU A 116 -29.32 34.22 -5.27
C GLU A 116 -29.30 33.57 -6.66
N THR A 117 -28.44 34.07 -7.55
CA THR A 117 -28.30 33.53 -8.91
C THR A 117 -27.75 32.11 -8.88
N ILE A 118 -26.73 31.85 -8.05
CA ILE A 118 -26.10 30.53 -7.91
C ILE A 118 -27.07 29.53 -7.27
N ILE A 119 -27.76 29.93 -6.20
CA ILE A 119 -28.76 29.07 -5.55
C ILE A 119 -29.91 28.76 -6.50
N SER A 120 -30.39 29.75 -7.26
CA SER A 120 -31.42 29.56 -8.27
C SER A 120 -30.99 28.58 -9.37
N SER A 121 -29.76 28.70 -9.89
CA SER A 121 -29.25 27.76 -10.90
C SER A 121 -29.12 26.35 -10.35
N ILE A 122 -28.69 26.19 -9.09
CA ILE A 122 -28.58 24.90 -8.43
C ILE A 122 -29.96 24.29 -8.22
N LYS A 123 -30.94 25.06 -7.74
CA LYS A 123 -32.34 24.59 -7.58
C LYS A 123 -32.94 24.15 -8.90
N LYS A 124 -32.65 24.86 -9.99
CA LYS A 124 -33.09 24.47 -11.34
C LYS A 124 -32.47 23.13 -11.75
N ALA A 125 -31.16 22.95 -11.60
CA ALA A 125 -30.50 21.67 -11.90
C ALA A 125 -31.05 20.51 -11.04
N LEU A 126 -31.39 20.80 -9.78
CA LEU A 126 -32.03 19.82 -8.90
C LEU A 126 -33.44 19.42 -9.40
N ALA A 127 -34.25 20.39 -9.83
CA ALA A 127 -35.58 20.12 -10.40
C ALA A 127 -35.51 19.31 -11.72
N GLU A 128 -34.41 19.45 -12.47
CA GLU A 128 -34.11 18.67 -13.68
C GLU A 128 -33.54 17.27 -13.37
N ASN A 129 -33.41 16.89 -12.09
CA ASN A 129 -32.76 15.67 -11.61
C ASN A 129 -31.27 15.53 -12.02
N ASP A 130 -30.61 16.63 -12.39
CA ASP A 130 -29.17 16.64 -12.65
C ASP A 130 -28.38 16.78 -11.34
N HIS A 131 -28.42 15.71 -10.55
CA HIS A 131 -27.73 15.65 -9.25
C HIS A 131 -26.20 15.83 -9.41
N GLN A 132 -25.63 15.46 -10.56
CA GLN A 132 -24.19 15.61 -10.80
C GLN A 132 -23.80 17.07 -10.98
N ALA A 133 -24.58 17.84 -11.74
CA ALA A 133 -24.39 19.28 -11.86
C ALA A 133 -24.56 19.97 -10.51
N VAL A 134 -25.61 19.65 -9.75
CA VAL A 134 -25.83 20.20 -8.40
C VAL A 134 -24.61 19.97 -7.51
N ILE A 135 -24.12 18.74 -7.41
CA ILE A 135 -22.96 18.40 -6.57
C ILE A 135 -21.71 19.16 -7.02
N SER A 136 -21.48 19.25 -8.32
CA SER A 136 -20.28 19.90 -8.88
C SER A 136 -20.30 21.41 -8.67
N GLN A 137 -21.44 22.07 -8.92
CA GLN A 137 -21.61 23.51 -8.73
C GLN A 137 -21.54 23.90 -7.27
N SER A 138 -22.28 23.19 -6.40
CA SER A 138 -22.29 23.49 -4.96
C SER A 138 -20.94 23.24 -4.30
N LYS A 139 -20.21 22.18 -4.67
CA LYS A 139 -18.88 21.86 -4.11
C LYS A 139 -17.89 23.01 -4.22
N LYS A 140 -17.97 23.81 -5.29
CA LYS A 140 -17.09 24.97 -5.50
C LYS A 140 -17.25 26.03 -4.40
N TYR A 141 -18.43 26.13 -3.80
CA TYR A 141 -18.79 27.21 -2.88
C TYR A 141 -19.13 26.73 -1.46
N LEU A 142 -19.03 25.42 -1.15
CA LEU A 142 -19.31 24.89 0.19
C LEU A 142 -18.49 25.55 1.31
N VAL A 143 -17.29 26.02 1.00
CA VAL A 143 -16.41 26.72 1.96
C VAL A 143 -17.04 28.02 2.48
N SER A 144 -18.03 28.57 1.79
CA SER A 144 -18.79 29.75 2.24
C SER A 144 -19.57 29.50 3.55
N GLY A 145 -19.88 28.24 3.89
CA GLY A 145 -20.70 27.90 5.05
C GLY A 145 -22.18 28.26 4.89
N ASP A 146 -22.64 28.50 3.67
CA ASP A 146 -24.06 28.77 3.40
C ASP A 146 -24.91 27.51 3.62
N LYS A 147 -25.84 27.59 4.58
CA LYS A 147 -26.67 26.46 5.00
C LYS A 147 -27.58 25.94 3.89
N GLU A 148 -28.10 26.82 3.04
CA GLU A 148 -29.02 26.43 1.96
C GLU A 148 -28.25 25.68 0.86
N LEU A 149 -27.06 26.16 0.51
CA LEU A 149 -26.14 25.49 -0.40
C LEU A 149 -25.75 24.09 0.11
N GLU A 150 -25.42 23.99 1.40
CA GLU A 150 -25.09 22.72 2.05
C GLU A 150 -26.27 21.75 1.98
N GLN A 151 -27.48 22.20 2.30
CA GLN A 151 -28.70 21.39 2.21
C GLN A 151 -28.95 20.87 0.79
N LEU A 152 -28.83 21.74 -0.23
CA LEU A 152 -28.99 21.37 -1.63
C LEU A 152 -27.94 20.34 -2.08
N ASN A 153 -26.68 20.50 -1.62
CA ASN A 153 -25.62 19.53 -1.90
C ASN A 153 -25.90 18.17 -1.26
N VAL A 154 -26.31 18.16 0.00
CA VAL A 154 -26.66 16.94 0.75
C VAL A 154 -27.86 16.24 0.13
N GLN A 155 -28.89 16.99 -0.28
CA GLN A 155 -30.06 16.45 -0.95
C GLN A 155 -29.68 15.76 -2.27
N ALA A 156 -28.94 16.44 -3.15
CA ALA A 156 -28.54 15.85 -4.44
C ALA A 156 -27.63 14.63 -4.26
N LYS A 157 -26.71 14.64 -3.29
CA LYS A 157 -25.91 13.44 -2.94
C LYS A 157 -26.78 12.30 -2.48
N THR A 158 -27.76 12.57 -1.63
CA THR A 158 -28.70 11.58 -1.10
C THR A 158 -29.49 10.95 -2.24
N GLU A 159 -30.12 11.75 -3.10
CA GLU A 159 -30.91 11.27 -4.23
C GLU A 159 -30.07 10.46 -5.25
N LYS A 160 -28.83 10.92 -5.50
CA LYS A 160 -27.88 10.17 -6.34
C LYS A 160 -27.54 8.81 -5.73
N LEU A 161 -27.21 8.74 -4.45
CA LEU A 161 -26.89 7.48 -3.75
C LEU A 161 -28.09 6.54 -3.69
N LEU A 162 -29.29 7.06 -3.47
CA LEU A 162 -30.52 6.27 -3.50
C LEU A 162 -30.78 5.69 -4.90
N THR A 163 -30.47 6.43 -5.96
CA THR A 163 -30.56 5.93 -7.34
C THR A 163 -29.54 4.82 -7.61
N GLU A 164 -28.30 4.99 -7.15
CA GLU A 164 -27.25 3.97 -7.24
C GLU A 164 -27.66 2.69 -6.50
N LEU A 165 -28.19 2.82 -5.28
CA LEU A 165 -28.70 1.69 -4.48
C LEU A 165 -29.78 0.88 -5.19
N LYS A 166 -30.67 1.51 -5.96
CA LYS A 166 -31.71 0.81 -6.73
C LYS A 166 -31.12 -0.12 -7.80
N SER A 167 -29.93 0.21 -8.32
CA SER A 167 -29.25 -0.60 -9.34
C SER A 167 -28.40 -1.73 -8.76
N ILE A 168 -28.06 -1.68 -7.47
CA ILE A 168 -27.17 -2.65 -6.84
C ILE A 168 -27.99 -3.86 -6.37
N PRO A 169 -27.61 -5.09 -6.77
CA PRO A 169 -28.27 -6.29 -6.27
C PRO A 169 -28.23 -6.39 -4.74
N VAL A 170 -29.31 -6.85 -4.12
CA VAL A 170 -29.43 -6.96 -2.65
C VAL A 170 -28.32 -7.82 -2.04
N LYS A 171 -27.84 -8.83 -2.76
CA LYS A 171 -26.76 -9.74 -2.35
C LYS A 171 -25.38 -9.08 -2.27
N GLU A 172 -25.19 -7.89 -2.83
CA GLU A 172 -23.94 -7.13 -2.75
C GLU A 172 -23.85 -6.42 -1.39
N TYR A 173 -23.81 -7.21 -0.29
CA TYR A 173 -24.01 -6.69 1.07
C TYR A 173 -23.00 -5.61 1.46
N GLU A 174 -21.73 -5.78 1.10
CA GLU A 174 -20.67 -4.79 1.40
C GLU A 174 -20.89 -3.46 0.68
N LYS A 175 -21.25 -3.51 -0.62
CA LYS A 175 -21.52 -2.29 -1.40
C LYS A 175 -22.75 -1.57 -0.84
N ASN A 176 -23.83 -2.29 -0.61
CA ASN A 176 -25.05 -1.73 -0.03
C ASN A 176 -24.78 -1.11 1.35
N ARG A 177 -24.10 -1.83 2.24
CA ARG A 177 -23.73 -1.32 3.57
C ARG A 177 -22.91 -0.04 3.48
N LYS A 178 -21.95 0.04 2.56
CA LYS A 178 -21.11 1.22 2.37
C LYS A 178 -21.95 2.44 1.98
N LEU A 179 -22.85 2.29 1.01
CA LEU A 179 -23.69 3.42 0.57
C LEU A 179 -24.71 3.84 1.62
N TYR A 180 -25.35 2.89 2.32
CA TYR A 180 -26.23 3.23 3.45
C TYR A 180 -25.49 3.93 4.61
N ARG A 181 -24.21 3.62 4.82
CA ARG A 181 -23.38 4.33 5.79
C ARG A 181 -23.12 5.77 5.38
N GLN A 182 -22.82 6.02 4.10
CA GLN A 182 -22.67 7.38 3.58
C GLN A 182 -23.97 8.19 3.71
N LEU A 183 -25.11 7.54 3.46
CA LEU A 183 -26.43 8.14 3.68
C LEU A 183 -26.67 8.48 5.16
N LEU A 184 -26.28 7.58 6.07
CA LEU A 184 -26.39 7.81 7.52
C LEU A 184 -25.45 8.92 8.01
N GLU A 185 -24.24 9.03 7.46
CA GLU A 185 -23.29 10.12 7.78
C GLU A 185 -23.85 11.49 7.40
N MET A 186 -24.59 11.58 6.29
CA MET A 186 -25.25 12.82 5.86
C MET A 186 -26.58 13.08 6.58
N ASN A 187 -27.25 12.02 7.05
CA ASN A 187 -28.56 12.08 7.70
C ASN A 187 -28.57 11.20 8.96
N PRO A 188 -27.92 11.63 10.07
CA PRO A 188 -27.71 10.78 11.25
C PRO A 188 -28.99 10.30 11.94
N ASP A 189 -30.06 11.10 11.88
CA ASP A 189 -31.33 10.81 12.55
C ASP A 189 -32.25 9.88 11.73
N ASN A 190 -31.78 9.39 10.57
CA ASN A 190 -32.58 8.51 9.72
C ASN A 190 -32.53 7.04 10.22
N GLU A 191 -33.57 6.64 10.94
CA GLU A 191 -33.69 5.26 11.46
C GLU A 191 -33.69 4.19 10.35
N GLN A 192 -34.25 4.46 9.17
CA GLN A 192 -34.23 3.47 8.07
C GLN A 192 -32.81 3.17 7.59
N TYR A 193 -31.96 4.19 7.48
CA TYR A 193 -30.57 4.00 7.07
C TYR A 193 -29.78 3.23 8.11
N LYS A 194 -30.00 3.54 9.40
CA LYS A 194 -29.40 2.82 10.52
C LYS A 194 -29.79 1.35 10.53
N ASP A 195 -31.08 1.04 10.35
CA ASP A 195 -31.58 -0.33 10.26
C ASP A 195 -30.98 -1.08 9.07
N LYS A 196 -30.87 -0.43 7.91
CA LYS A 196 -30.23 -1.04 6.72
C LYS A 196 -28.75 -1.31 6.95
N VAL A 197 -28.01 -0.38 7.55
CA VAL A 197 -26.60 -0.61 7.91
C VAL A 197 -26.47 -1.82 8.83
N ALA A 198 -27.32 -1.94 9.86
CA ALA A 198 -27.33 -3.07 10.78
C ALA A 198 -27.68 -4.39 10.06
N PHE A 199 -28.71 -4.37 9.21
CA PHE A 199 -29.12 -5.53 8.40
C PHE A 199 -27.98 -6.07 7.54
N TYR A 200 -27.33 -5.21 6.76
CA TYR A 200 -26.23 -5.65 5.89
C TYR A 200 -25.00 -6.07 6.70
N ALA A 201 -24.71 -5.42 7.83
CA ALA A 201 -23.65 -5.87 8.73
C ALA A 201 -23.92 -7.29 9.26
N GLY A 202 -25.16 -7.59 9.64
CA GLY A 202 -25.56 -8.94 10.03
C GLY A 202 -25.39 -9.96 8.91
N LYS A 203 -25.74 -9.60 7.66
CA LYS A 203 -25.57 -10.49 6.50
C LYS A 203 -24.11 -10.79 6.17
N ILE A 204 -23.24 -9.79 6.26
CA ILE A 204 -21.79 -9.95 6.07
C ILE A 204 -21.23 -10.90 7.13
N GLU A 205 -21.60 -10.71 8.41
CA GLU A 205 -21.13 -11.57 9.48
C GLU A 205 -21.67 -13.00 9.33
N GLU A 206 -22.93 -13.16 8.94
CA GLU A 206 -23.52 -14.48 8.64
C GLU A 206 -22.73 -15.23 7.54
N GLU A 207 -22.37 -14.56 6.44
CA GLU A 207 -21.56 -15.15 5.37
C GLU A 207 -20.16 -15.51 5.85
N LYS A 208 -19.53 -14.63 6.63
CA LYS A 208 -18.20 -14.87 7.21
C LYS A 208 -18.23 -16.08 8.14
N GLN A 209 -19.23 -16.20 9.00
CA GLN A 209 -19.38 -17.35 9.90
C GLN A 209 -19.63 -18.64 9.12
N LYS A 210 -20.43 -18.61 8.05
CA LYS A 210 -20.61 -19.76 7.14
C LYS A 210 -19.29 -20.18 6.49
N GLN A 211 -18.47 -19.22 6.05
CA GLN A 211 -17.16 -19.51 5.46
C GLN A 211 -16.20 -20.11 6.49
N ILE A 212 -16.15 -19.56 7.70
CA ILE A 212 -15.33 -20.09 8.80
C ILE A 212 -15.76 -21.52 9.11
N ALA A 213 -17.06 -21.76 9.29
CA ALA A 213 -17.60 -23.09 9.57
C ALA A 213 -17.30 -24.09 8.44
N ALA A 214 -17.40 -23.66 7.17
CA ALA A 214 -17.05 -24.50 6.03
C ALA A 214 -15.54 -24.83 5.99
N GLN A 215 -14.67 -23.87 6.29
CA GLN A 215 -13.23 -24.09 6.38
C GLN A 215 -12.86 -25.03 7.54
N GLU A 216 -13.45 -24.83 8.72
CA GLU A 216 -13.25 -25.73 9.85
C GLU A 216 -13.72 -27.14 9.57
N ARG A 217 -14.88 -27.27 8.91
CA ARG A 217 -15.40 -28.57 8.47
C ARG A 217 -14.45 -29.24 7.48
N GLN A 218 -13.96 -28.48 6.49
CA GLN A 218 -13.01 -28.98 5.50
C GLN A 218 -11.72 -29.48 6.17
N LYS A 219 -11.16 -28.71 7.11
CA LYS A 219 -9.99 -29.13 7.90
C LYS A 219 -10.25 -30.43 8.66
N LYS A 220 -11.42 -30.56 9.30
CA LYS A 220 -11.80 -31.81 10.00
C LYS A 220 -11.88 -33.01 9.05
N ILE A 221 -12.41 -32.82 7.84
CA ILE A 221 -12.44 -33.86 6.82
C ILE A 221 -11.01 -34.24 6.41
N GLU A 222 -10.16 -33.26 6.08
CA GLU A 222 -8.78 -33.46 5.63
C GLU A 222 -7.93 -34.25 6.64
N THR A 223 -8.12 -34.02 7.96
CA THR A 223 -7.39 -34.78 9.00
C THR A 223 -7.66 -36.28 9.01
N GLN A 224 -8.71 -36.75 8.33
CA GLN A 224 -9.03 -38.17 8.22
C GLN A 224 -8.22 -38.88 7.12
N PHE A 225 -7.52 -38.11 6.29
CA PHE A 225 -6.74 -38.61 5.16
C PHE A 225 -5.25 -38.46 5.42
N SER A 226 -4.47 -39.39 4.88
CA SER A 226 -3.02 -39.34 4.88
C SER A 226 -2.53 -38.21 3.98
N ALA A 227 -1.72 -37.31 4.54
CA ALA A 227 -1.11 -36.21 3.78
C ALA A 227 -0.14 -36.67 2.66
N TRP A 228 0.30 -37.93 2.71
CA TRP A 228 1.32 -38.46 1.79
C TRP A 228 0.75 -39.08 0.52
N ASN A 229 -0.38 -39.77 0.63
CA ASN A 229 -0.99 -40.53 -0.47
C ASN A 229 -2.50 -40.34 -0.59
N GLY A 230 -3.12 -39.53 0.28
CA GLY A 230 -4.57 -39.29 0.27
C GLY A 230 -5.43 -40.48 0.66
N SER A 231 -4.86 -41.54 1.25
CA SER A 231 -5.65 -42.66 1.76
C SER A 231 -6.46 -42.25 2.99
N HIS A 232 -7.70 -42.74 3.12
CA HIS A 232 -8.45 -42.57 4.37
C HIS A 232 -7.86 -43.49 5.44
N ILE A 233 -7.35 -42.91 6.53
CA ILE A 233 -6.45 -43.58 7.49
C ILE A 233 -7.11 -44.82 8.11
N ASN A 234 -8.35 -44.69 8.58
CA ASN A 234 -9.04 -45.79 9.27
C ASN A 234 -9.57 -46.84 8.29
N LEU A 235 -9.99 -46.44 7.10
CA LEU A 235 -10.47 -47.39 6.09
C LEU A 235 -9.32 -48.20 5.50
N GLU A 236 -8.17 -47.58 5.27
CA GLU A 236 -6.95 -48.29 4.87
C GLU A 236 -6.56 -49.36 5.89
N ARG A 237 -6.67 -49.07 7.19
CA ARG A 237 -6.41 -50.05 8.26
C ARG A 237 -7.39 -51.23 8.17
N VAL A 238 -8.69 -50.96 8.10
CA VAL A 238 -9.73 -52.00 7.96
C VAL A 238 -9.52 -52.85 6.71
N ILE A 239 -9.15 -52.23 5.58
CA ILE A 239 -8.84 -52.95 4.34
C ILE A 239 -7.63 -53.87 4.56
N LYS A 240 -6.51 -53.35 5.06
CA LYS A 240 -5.29 -54.15 5.30
C LYS A 240 -5.55 -55.31 6.24
N ASP A 241 -6.32 -55.10 7.32
CA ASP A 241 -6.65 -56.13 8.30
C ASP A 241 -7.53 -57.25 7.70
N SER A 242 -8.31 -56.94 6.65
CA SER A 242 -9.12 -57.92 5.91
C SER A 242 -8.36 -58.66 4.80
N MET A 243 -7.13 -58.24 4.44
CA MET A 243 -6.37 -58.82 3.34
C MET A 243 -5.56 -60.06 3.75
N ASN A 244 -5.46 -61.04 2.85
CA ASN A 244 -4.59 -62.21 3.03
C ASN A 244 -3.10 -61.86 3.18
N ASP A 245 -2.61 -60.87 2.40
CA ASP A 245 -1.26 -60.31 2.52
C ASP A 245 -1.33 -58.78 2.68
N PRO A 246 -1.42 -58.26 3.92
CA PRO A 246 -1.53 -56.83 4.19
C PRO A 246 -0.33 -56.02 3.66
N LYS A 247 0.86 -56.63 3.56
CA LYS A 247 2.09 -55.97 3.04
C LYS A 247 2.02 -55.71 1.54
N SER A 248 1.16 -56.44 0.82
CA SER A 248 0.94 -56.23 -0.61
C SER A 248 0.07 -55.02 -0.95
N TYR A 249 -0.57 -54.39 0.04
CA TYR A 249 -1.45 -53.25 -0.16
C TYR A 249 -0.72 -52.06 -0.80
N LYS A 250 -1.30 -51.55 -1.89
CA LYS A 250 -0.90 -50.29 -2.53
C LYS A 250 -2.13 -49.44 -2.79
N HIS A 251 -2.23 -48.30 -2.13
CA HIS A 251 -3.27 -47.31 -2.40
C HIS A 251 -3.18 -46.81 -3.85
N VAL A 252 -4.34 -46.58 -4.47
CA VAL A 252 -4.45 -46.01 -5.82
C VAL A 252 -5.18 -44.68 -5.78
N GLU A 253 -6.36 -44.64 -5.16
CA GLU A 253 -7.20 -43.44 -5.12
C GLU A 253 -8.15 -43.49 -3.93
N THR A 254 -8.56 -42.34 -3.43
CA THR A 254 -9.70 -42.24 -2.52
C THR A 254 -10.61 -41.09 -2.94
N LEU A 255 -11.88 -41.39 -3.09
CA LEU A 255 -12.94 -40.42 -3.34
C LEU A 255 -13.82 -40.33 -2.10
N TYR A 256 -14.33 -39.15 -1.79
CA TYR A 256 -15.29 -38.96 -0.72
C TYR A 256 -16.48 -38.10 -1.17
N TRP A 257 -17.62 -38.34 -0.54
CA TRP A 257 -18.82 -37.52 -0.66
C TRP A 257 -19.28 -37.12 0.72
N ASP A 258 -19.36 -35.81 0.96
CA ASP A 258 -19.90 -35.25 2.20
C ASP A 258 -21.43 -35.30 2.19
N ARG A 259 -22.01 -35.95 3.20
CA ARG A 259 -23.48 -36.08 3.37
C ARG A 259 -24.01 -35.21 4.52
N GLY A 260 -23.18 -34.38 5.14
CA GLY A 260 -23.55 -33.50 6.25
C GLY A 260 -23.29 -34.12 7.62
N ASP A 261 -23.85 -35.28 7.92
CA ASP A 261 -23.65 -36.01 9.19
C ASP A 261 -22.50 -37.05 9.11
N HIS A 262 -22.19 -37.55 7.92
CA HIS A 262 -21.17 -38.56 7.67
C HIS A 262 -20.48 -38.35 6.31
N LEU A 263 -19.38 -39.09 6.08
CA LEU A 263 -18.75 -39.18 4.77
C LEU A 263 -19.00 -40.55 4.16
N ILE A 264 -19.20 -40.59 2.86
CA ILE A 264 -19.10 -41.82 2.07
C ILE A 264 -17.74 -41.81 1.41
N ILE A 265 -16.92 -42.83 1.66
CA ILE A 265 -15.57 -42.93 1.12
C ILE A 265 -15.49 -44.16 0.23
N ARG A 266 -14.83 -44.02 -0.91
CA ARG A 266 -14.44 -45.14 -1.77
C ARG A 266 -12.93 -45.14 -1.91
N THR A 267 -12.29 -46.20 -1.43
CA THR A 267 -10.84 -46.40 -1.59
C THR A 267 -10.59 -47.48 -2.63
N THR A 268 -9.79 -47.14 -3.62
CA THR A 268 -9.30 -48.08 -4.64
C THR A 268 -7.86 -48.43 -4.32
N PHE A 269 -7.52 -49.72 -4.34
CA PHE A 269 -6.19 -50.22 -4.00
C PHE A 269 -5.80 -51.44 -4.85
N ARG A 270 -4.51 -51.78 -4.83
CA ARG A 270 -3.99 -53.04 -5.36
C ARG A 270 -3.47 -53.91 -4.22
N GLY A 271 -3.61 -55.23 -4.36
CA GLY A 271 -3.13 -56.20 -3.38
C GLY A 271 -3.07 -57.61 -3.96
N LYS A 272 -2.32 -58.51 -3.32
CA LYS A 272 -2.27 -59.92 -3.69
C LYS A 272 -3.52 -60.65 -3.22
N ASN A 273 -4.13 -61.43 -4.11
CA ASN A 273 -5.22 -62.34 -3.76
C ASN A 273 -4.68 -63.66 -3.16
N ALA A 274 -5.58 -64.58 -2.80
CA ALA A 274 -5.21 -65.91 -2.25
C ALA A 274 -4.29 -66.74 -3.17
N PHE A 275 -4.28 -66.47 -4.48
CA PHE A 275 -3.46 -67.14 -5.48
C PHE A 275 -2.13 -66.42 -5.77
N GLY A 276 -1.82 -65.35 -5.02
CA GLY A 276 -0.58 -64.58 -5.17
C GLY A 276 -0.56 -63.55 -6.30
N ALA A 277 -1.64 -63.44 -7.09
CA ALA A 277 -1.76 -62.46 -8.17
C ALA A 277 -2.14 -61.08 -7.61
N VAL A 278 -1.54 -60.00 -8.14
CA VAL A 278 -1.87 -58.62 -7.76
C VAL A 278 -3.11 -58.15 -8.55
N VAL A 279 -4.19 -57.84 -7.83
CA VAL A 279 -5.46 -57.38 -8.40
C VAL A 279 -5.83 -55.98 -7.90
N LYS A 280 -6.69 -55.27 -8.62
CA LYS A 280 -7.22 -53.96 -8.25
C LYS A 280 -8.62 -54.12 -7.68
N ASN A 281 -8.83 -53.70 -6.44
CA ASN A 281 -10.10 -53.78 -5.72
C ASN A 281 -10.54 -52.39 -5.25
N SER A 282 -11.80 -52.25 -4.85
CA SER A 282 -12.28 -51.02 -4.22
C SER A 282 -13.26 -51.33 -3.10
N VAL A 283 -13.11 -50.63 -1.98
CA VAL A 283 -14.04 -50.72 -0.84
C VAL A 283 -14.74 -49.37 -0.68
N LYS A 284 -16.06 -49.41 -0.52
CA LYS A 284 -16.90 -48.25 -0.22
C LYS A 284 -17.41 -48.37 1.20
N ALA A 285 -17.27 -47.31 2.00
CA ALA A 285 -17.68 -47.29 3.39
C ALA A 285 -18.37 -45.98 3.77
N LYS A 286 -19.29 -46.07 4.73
CA LYS A 286 -19.80 -44.94 5.51
C LYS A 286 -18.87 -44.73 6.70
N VAL A 287 -18.37 -43.51 6.87
CA VAL A 287 -17.47 -43.15 7.97
C VAL A 287 -17.98 -41.93 8.74
N SER A 288 -17.67 -41.87 10.02
CA SER A 288 -18.02 -40.75 10.89
C SER A 288 -17.31 -39.48 10.45
N LEU A 289 -18.05 -38.37 10.39
CA LEU A 289 -17.47 -37.05 10.19
C LEU A 289 -16.51 -36.67 11.32
N TYR A 290 -16.72 -37.20 12.52
CA TYR A 290 -15.86 -36.98 13.69
C TYR A 290 -14.94 -38.18 13.89
N GLY A 291 -13.63 -37.96 13.72
CA GLY A 291 -12.60 -38.98 13.95
C GLY A 291 -12.45 -40.03 12.84
N GLY A 292 -13.25 -39.97 11.77
CA GLY A 292 -13.12 -40.85 10.60
C GLY A 292 -13.34 -42.34 10.88
N GLN A 293 -14.08 -42.69 11.92
CA GLN A 293 -14.34 -44.09 12.25
C GLN A 293 -15.19 -44.76 11.16
N VAL A 294 -14.83 -45.97 10.77
CA VAL A 294 -15.62 -46.76 9.81
C VAL A 294 -16.89 -47.24 10.50
N LEU A 295 -18.04 -46.77 10.04
CA LEU A 295 -19.35 -47.11 10.62
C LEU A 295 -19.96 -48.31 9.93
N GLN A 296 -19.82 -48.41 8.61
CA GLN A 296 -20.40 -49.48 7.80
C GLN A 296 -19.64 -49.66 6.48
N ILE A 297 -19.35 -50.90 6.10
CA ILE A 297 -18.92 -51.24 4.73
C ILE A 297 -20.17 -51.36 3.85
N LEU A 298 -20.18 -50.65 2.73
CA LEU A 298 -21.30 -50.57 1.79
C LEU A 298 -21.10 -51.46 0.56
N ASP A 299 -19.85 -51.63 0.13
CA ASP A 299 -19.46 -52.39 -1.07
C ASP A 299 -17.97 -52.80 -0.95
N GLN A 300 -17.60 -54.01 -1.37
CA GLN A 300 -16.22 -54.52 -1.34
C GLN A 300 -15.95 -55.59 -2.40
#